data_AF-A0A9J6E197-F1
#
_entry.id   AF-A0A9J6E197-F1
#
_cell.length_a   1.000
_cell.length_b   1.000
_cell.length_c   1.000
_cell.angle_alpha   90.00
_cell.angle_beta   90.00
_cell.angle_gamma   90.00
#
_symmetry.space_group_name_H-M   'P 1'
#
loop_
_entity.id
_entity.type
_entity.pdbx_description
1 polymer ?
#
loop_
_entity_poly.entity_id
_entity_poly.type
_entity_poly.pdbx_seq_one_letter_code
_entity_poly.pdbx_strand_id
1 'polypeptide(L)'
;MVPDIPRLYRRTNREVPSKPSSYVPQILSPLATLRHLGRQNVNLNWDPAWTESVLEEVTKQYMTVTKDVLVSVKKMEDSLKRLKRARDRTPLPEGAASDDDKIRLQLYIDVEHFGIKMEELGTPKSKVPSYGALMEIVEAARNSPGL
;
A
#
# COMPACT_ATOMS: atom_id res chain seq x y z
N MET A 1 -2.26 8.02 -6.43
CA MET A 1 -3.02 7.27 -5.40
C MET A 1 -2.89 5.78 -5.66
N VAL A 2 -3.33 4.91 -4.73
CA VAL A 2 -3.19 3.44 -4.83
C VAL A 2 -3.63 2.86 -6.19
N PRO A 3 -4.79 3.26 -6.78
CA PRO A 3 -5.22 2.75 -8.08
C PRO A 3 -4.32 3.10 -9.27
N ASP A 4 -3.43 4.09 -9.12
CA ASP A 4 -2.53 4.50 -10.19
C ASP A 4 -1.28 3.62 -10.30
N ILE A 5 -0.92 2.90 -9.22
CA ILE A 5 0.32 2.13 -9.14
C ILE A 5 0.46 1.14 -10.32
N PRO A 6 -0.57 0.38 -10.72
CA PRO A 6 -0.47 -0.49 -11.89
C PRO A 6 -0.07 0.22 -13.18
N ARG A 7 -0.58 1.45 -13.40
CA ARG A 7 -0.25 2.24 -14.59
C ARG A 7 1.18 2.76 -14.57
N LEU A 8 1.77 2.93 -13.39
CA LEU A 8 3.14 3.43 -13.23
C LEU A 8 4.21 2.41 -13.62
N TYR A 9 3.89 1.11 -13.53
CA TYR A 9 4.84 0.02 -13.76
C TYR A 9 4.55 -0.78 -15.03
N ARG A 10 3.27 -1.02 -15.36
CA ARG A 10 2.91 -1.87 -16.51
C ARG A 10 3.42 -1.31 -17.83
N ARG A 11 4.20 -2.13 -18.54
CA ARG A 11 4.80 -1.82 -19.83
C ARG A 11 5.61 -0.53 -19.80
N THR A 12 6.20 -0.22 -18.65
CA THR A 12 7.11 0.90 -18.48
C THR A 12 8.51 0.36 -18.22
N ASN A 13 9.55 1.05 -18.69
CA ASN A 13 10.95 0.74 -18.33
C ASN A 13 11.33 1.33 -16.97
N ARG A 14 10.34 1.51 -16.07
CA ARG A 14 10.58 2.10 -14.76
C ARG A 14 11.39 1.15 -13.89
N GLU A 15 12.31 1.74 -13.13
CA GLU A 15 13.15 1.01 -12.18
C GLU A 15 12.33 0.33 -11.08
N VAL A 16 12.96 -0.63 -10.41
CA VAL A 16 12.36 -1.30 -9.23
C VAL A 16 12.12 -0.26 -8.13
N PRO A 17 10.92 -0.22 -7.53
CA PRO A 17 10.63 0.77 -6.50
C PRO A 17 11.52 0.63 -5.27
N SER A 18 12.00 1.77 -4.77
CA SER A 18 12.80 1.92 -3.55
C SER A 18 12.32 3.03 -2.63
N LYS A 19 11.30 3.79 -3.06
CA LYS A 19 10.77 4.94 -2.33
C LYS A 19 9.24 4.85 -2.23
N PRO A 20 8.64 5.34 -1.13
CA PRO A 20 7.19 5.40 -1.01
C PRO A 20 6.61 6.40 -2.03
N SER A 21 5.39 6.12 -2.45
CA SER A 21 4.61 7.00 -3.30
C SER A 21 4.31 8.33 -2.60
N SER A 22 4.34 9.43 -3.35
CA SER A 22 4.15 10.79 -2.81
C SER A 22 2.78 11.02 -2.14
N TYR A 23 1.77 10.20 -2.45
CA TYR A 23 0.45 10.29 -1.82
C TYR A 23 0.43 9.73 -0.39
N VAL A 24 1.34 8.82 -0.03
CA VAL A 24 1.33 8.15 1.28
C VAL A 24 1.38 9.14 2.45
N PRO A 25 2.33 10.10 2.51
CA PRO A 25 2.34 11.09 3.59
C PRO A 25 1.12 12.02 3.56
N GLN A 26 0.47 12.18 2.39
CA GLN A 26 -0.70 13.04 2.25
C GLN A 26 -1.96 12.42 2.87
N ILE A 27 -2.02 11.08 3.02
CA ILE A 27 -3.16 10.39 3.65
C ILE A 27 -3.39 10.90 5.08
N LEU A 28 -2.30 11.07 5.85
CA LEU A 28 -2.36 11.42 7.27
C LEU A 28 -2.16 12.93 7.54
N SER A 29 -1.87 13.73 6.51
CA SER A 29 -1.66 15.17 6.64
C SER A 29 -2.86 15.92 7.27
N PRO A 30 -4.12 15.64 6.91
CA PRO A 30 -5.28 16.27 7.56
C PRO A 30 -5.36 15.96 9.06
N LEU A 31 -5.12 14.69 9.44
CA LEU A 31 -5.13 14.27 10.85
C LEU A 31 -3.97 14.90 11.63
N ALA A 32 -2.78 14.97 11.04
CA ALA A 32 -1.62 15.65 11.62
C ALA A 32 -1.92 17.13 11.90
N THR A 33 -2.53 17.80 10.93
CA THR A 33 -2.91 19.21 11.03
C THR A 33 -3.96 19.42 12.12
N LEU A 34 -5.01 18.58 12.14
CA LEU A 34 -6.06 18.66 13.15
C LEU A 34 -5.51 18.45 14.57
N ARG A 35 -4.65 17.45 14.76
CA ARG A 35 -3.99 17.19 16.05
C ARG A 35 -3.11 18.35 16.49
N HIS A 36 -2.38 18.97 15.56
CA HIS A 36 -1.55 20.14 15.85
C HIS A 36 -2.39 21.31 16.35
N LEU A 37 -3.44 21.68 15.60
CA LEU A 37 -4.35 22.76 15.97
C LEU A 37 -5.07 22.47 17.29
N GLY A 38 -5.51 21.23 17.49
CA GLY A 38 -6.18 20.81 18.72
C GLY A 38 -5.28 20.94 19.96
N ARG A 39 -4.00 20.57 19.84
CA ARG A 39 -3.01 20.71 20.92
C ARG A 39 -2.61 22.15 21.23
N GLN A 40 -2.77 23.06 20.28
CA GLN A 40 -2.55 24.50 20.50
C GLN A 40 -3.72 25.16 21.23
N ASN A 41 -4.90 24.54 21.22
CA ASN A 41 -6.07 25.07 21.89
C ASN A 41 -6.03 24.71 23.38
N VAL A 42 -5.78 25.71 24.23
CA VAL A 42 -5.70 25.55 25.69
C VAL A 42 -6.97 25.00 26.34
N ASN A 43 -8.12 25.11 25.66
CA ASN A 43 -9.41 24.62 26.15
C ASN A 43 -9.70 23.17 25.69
N LEU A 44 -8.83 22.57 24.87
CA LEU A 44 -9.01 21.23 24.34
C LEU A 44 -7.90 20.31 24.85
N ASN A 45 -8.28 19.31 25.65
CA ASN A 45 -7.39 18.20 25.92
C ASN A 45 -7.54 17.16 24.80
N TRP A 46 -6.52 17.03 23.95
CA TRP A 46 -6.54 16.08 22.84
C TRP A 46 -6.53 14.64 23.34
N ASP A 47 -7.60 13.90 23.09
CA ASP A 47 -7.68 12.48 23.42
C ASP A 47 -6.93 11.63 22.37
N PRO A 48 -5.90 10.86 22.75
CA PRO A 48 -5.23 9.92 21.85
C PRO A 48 -6.18 8.94 21.15
N ALA A 49 -7.30 8.56 21.78
CA ALA A 49 -8.29 7.64 21.21
C ALA A 49 -8.93 8.19 19.92
N TRP A 50 -9.00 9.50 19.74
CA TRP A 50 -9.47 10.11 18.48
C TRP A 50 -8.50 9.82 17.33
N THR A 51 -7.19 9.88 17.61
CA THR A 51 -6.17 9.57 16.60
C THR A 51 -6.23 8.10 16.25
N GLU A 52 -6.34 7.21 17.24
CA GLU A 52 -6.49 5.76 17.03
C GLU A 52 -7.73 5.43 16.18
N SER A 53 -8.88 6.04 16.49
CA SER A 53 -10.13 5.80 15.78
C SER A 53 -10.07 6.25 14.31
N VAL A 54 -9.51 7.44 14.04
CA VAL A 54 -9.37 7.92 12.66
C VAL A 54 -8.36 7.05 11.89
N LEU A 55 -7.25 6.67 12.52
CA LEU A 55 -6.26 5.79 11.90
C LEU A 55 -6.86 4.44 11.53
N GLU A 56 -7.69 3.85 12.39
CA GLU A 56 -8.37 2.59 12.11
C GLU A 56 -9.29 2.70 10.88
N GLU A 57 -10.11 3.74 10.78
CA GLU A 57 -11.03 3.92 9.64
C GLU A 57 -10.28 4.24 8.32
N VAL A 58 -9.26 5.10 8.39
CA VAL A 58 -8.41 5.41 7.22
C VAL A 58 -7.68 4.16 6.74
N THR A 59 -7.18 3.34 7.66
CA THR A 59 -6.44 2.13 7.32
C THR A 59 -7.35 1.05 6.75
N LYS A 60 -8.59 0.91 7.24
CA LYS A 60 -9.61 0.05 6.61
C LYS A 60 -9.88 0.45 5.16
N GLN A 61 -10.04 1.74 4.88
CA GLN A 61 -10.24 2.23 3.51
C GLN A 61 -9.01 1.98 2.65
N TYR A 62 -7.81 2.25 3.16
CA TYR A 62 -6.57 1.97 2.46
C TYR A 62 -6.43 0.48 2.14
N MET A 63 -6.78 -0.39 3.10
CA MET A 63 -6.80 -1.83 2.89
C MET A 63 -7.77 -2.25 1.78
N THR A 64 -9.00 -1.73 1.76
CA THR A 64 -9.99 -2.03 0.71
C THR A 64 -9.45 -1.69 -0.67
N VAL A 65 -8.95 -0.46 -0.86
CA VAL A 65 -8.43 -0.03 -2.16
C VAL A 65 -7.19 -0.83 -2.58
N THR A 66 -6.34 -1.19 -1.61
CA THR A 66 -5.16 -2.04 -1.86
C THR A 66 -5.57 -3.45 -2.31
N LYS A 67 -6.57 -4.05 -1.64
CA LYS A 67 -7.13 -5.36 -2.04
C LYS A 67 -7.67 -5.32 -3.47
N ASP A 68 -8.44 -4.29 -3.82
CA ASP A 68 -9.02 -4.16 -5.16
C ASP A 68 -7.93 -4.10 -6.25
N VAL A 69 -6.85 -3.35 -6.00
CA VAL A 69 -5.70 -3.29 -6.90
C VAL A 69 -5.03 -4.66 -7.01
N LEU A 70 -4.75 -5.34 -5.89
CA LEU A 70 -4.11 -6.65 -5.88
C LEU A 70 -4.95 -7.71 -6.61
N VAL A 71 -6.27 -7.71 -6.42
CA VAL A 71 -7.20 -8.59 -7.14
C VAL A 71 -7.14 -8.32 -8.64
N SER A 72 -7.13 -7.06 -9.06
CA SER A 72 -6.99 -6.66 -10.47
C SER A 72 -5.65 -7.10 -11.07
N VAL A 73 -4.56 -6.95 -10.32
CA VAL A 73 -3.22 -7.41 -10.71
C VAL A 73 -3.22 -8.92 -10.91
N LYS A 74 -3.71 -9.69 -9.94
CA LYS A 74 -3.79 -11.15 -10.01
C LYS A 74 -4.61 -11.64 -11.21
N LYS A 75 -5.81 -11.08 -11.44
CA LYS A 75 -6.66 -11.45 -12.59
C LYS A 75 -5.94 -11.24 -13.93
N MET A 76 -5.16 -10.17 -14.04
CA MET A 76 -4.42 -9.88 -15.26
C MET A 76 -3.23 -10.82 -15.45
N GLU A 77 -2.50 -11.12 -14.37
CA GLU A 77 -1.43 -12.11 -14.38
C GLU A 77 -1.95 -13.50 -14.83
N ASP A 78 -3.06 -13.96 -14.25
CA ASP A 78 -3.69 -15.23 -14.60
C ASP A 78 -4.11 -15.29 -16.07
N SER A 79 -4.67 -14.18 -16.59
CA SER A 79 -5.05 -14.05 -18.00
C SER A 79 -3.83 -14.16 -18.93
N LEU A 80 -2.72 -13.50 -18.58
CA LEU A 80 -1.45 -13.57 -19.32
C LEU A 80 -0.85 -14.97 -19.28
N LYS A 81 -0.89 -15.65 -18.12
CA LYS A 81 -0.43 -17.04 -17.98
C LYS A 81 -1.22 -17.98 -18.88
N ARG A 82 -2.55 -17.85 -18.90
CA ARG A 82 -3.42 -18.65 -19.79
C ARG A 82 -3.12 -18.40 -21.27
N LEU A 83 -2.94 -17.14 -21.67
CA LEU A 83 -2.58 -16.79 -23.05
C LEU A 83 -1.22 -17.37 -23.47
N LYS A 84 -0.22 -17.33 -22.58
CA LYS A 84 1.11 -17.90 -22.84
C LYS A 84 1.05 -19.42 -23.01
N ARG A 85 0.31 -20.13 -22.15
CA ARG A 85 0.11 -21.58 -22.26
C ARG A 85 -0.56 -21.98 -23.58
N ALA A 86 -1.46 -21.14 -24.11
CA ALA A 86 -2.13 -21.38 -25.38
C ALA A 86 -1.26 -21.10 -26.64
N ARG A 87 -0.10 -20.42 -26.50
CA ARG A 87 0.74 -20.00 -27.65
C ARG A 87 2.07 -20.75 -27.79
N ASP A 88 2.33 -21.73 -26.94
CA ASP A 88 3.43 -22.72 -26.96
C ASP A 88 4.89 -22.25 -27.14
N ARG A 89 5.22 -20.96 -27.30
CA ARG A 89 6.62 -20.52 -27.43
C ARG A 89 6.88 -19.15 -26.82
N THR A 90 7.77 -19.15 -25.83
CA THR A 90 8.95 -18.28 -25.60
C THR A 90 9.06 -17.96 -24.10
N PRO A 91 10.06 -18.52 -23.38
CA PRO A 91 10.38 -18.08 -22.02
C PRO A 91 10.77 -16.60 -22.05
N LEU A 92 10.19 -15.79 -21.17
CA LEU A 92 10.73 -14.46 -20.88
C LEU A 92 12.03 -14.61 -20.08
N PRO A 93 12.95 -13.64 -20.13
CA PRO A 93 14.20 -13.72 -19.38
C PRO A 93 13.91 -13.90 -17.88
N GLU A 94 14.34 -15.03 -17.33
CA GLU A 94 14.34 -15.27 -15.89
C GLU A 94 15.35 -14.30 -15.25
N GLY A 95 14.86 -13.32 -14.49
CA GLY A 95 15.73 -12.44 -13.70
C GLY A 95 15.29 -10.98 -13.60
N ALA A 96 14.41 -10.50 -14.49
CA ALA A 96 13.80 -9.17 -14.34
C ALA A 96 12.48 -9.29 -13.54
N ALA A 97 12.37 -8.54 -12.43
CA ALA A 97 11.11 -8.42 -11.68
C ALA A 97 10.00 -8.02 -12.65
N SER A 98 8.90 -8.80 -12.67
CA SER A 98 7.78 -8.50 -13.55
C SER A 98 7.15 -7.16 -13.15
N ASP A 99 6.41 -6.55 -14.07
CA ASP A 99 5.64 -5.34 -13.75
C ASP A 99 4.72 -5.56 -12.54
N ASP A 100 4.14 -6.76 -12.42
CA ASP A 100 3.28 -7.14 -11.30
C ASP A 100 4.05 -7.28 -9.98
N ASP A 101 5.31 -7.75 -10.02
CA ASP A 101 6.19 -7.78 -8.84
C ASP A 101 6.58 -6.37 -8.39
N LYS A 102 6.85 -5.46 -9.33
CA LYS A 102 7.09 -4.04 -9.01
C LYS A 102 5.87 -3.39 -8.38
N ILE A 103 4.67 -3.71 -8.85
CA ILE A 103 3.41 -3.20 -8.26
C ILE A 103 3.26 -3.67 -6.82
N ARG A 104 3.44 -4.97 -6.55
CA ARG A 104 3.35 -5.54 -5.19
C ARG A 104 4.40 -4.94 -4.27
N LEU A 105 5.63 -4.77 -4.76
CA LEU A 105 6.71 -4.15 -3.99
C LEU A 105 6.39 -2.69 -3.65
N GLN A 106 5.87 -1.91 -4.60
CA GLN A 106 5.46 -0.52 -4.31
C GLN A 106 4.37 -0.47 -3.24
N LEU A 107 3.37 -1.34 -3.31
CA LEU A 107 2.31 -1.42 -2.30
C LEU A 107 2.86 -1.75 -0.92
N TYR A 108 3.80 -2.69 -0.83
CA TYR A 108 4.51 -3.00 0.42
C TYR A 108 5.24 -1.77 0.98
N ILE A 109 6.05 -1.09 0.16
CA ILE A 109 6.82 0.10 0.57
C ILE A 109 5.88 1.22 1.02
N ASP A 110 4.78 1.41 0.32
CA ASP A 110 3.78 2.43 0.65
C ASP A 110 3.11 2.15 2.01
N VAL A 111 2.73 0.90 2.29
CA VAL A 111 2.12 0.49 3.56
C VAL A 111 3.12 0.54 4.72
N GLU A 112 4.37 0.14 4.49
CA GLU A 112 5.44 0.24 5.49
C GLU A 112 5.65 1.71 5.89
N HIS A 113 5.75 2.60 4.90
CA HIS A 113 5.91 4.03 5.14
C HIS A 113 4.68 4.67 5.79
N PHE A 114 3.47 4.23 5.42
CA PHE A 114 2.24 4.64 6.09
C PHE A 114 2.29 4.31 7.59
N GLY A 115 2.76 3.11 7.95
CA GLY A 115 2.93 2.71 9.35
C GLY A 115 3.91 3.61 10.12
N ILE A 116 5.02 4.03 9.50
CA ILE A 116 5.95 5.00 10.09
C ILE A 116 5.23 6.33 10.37
N LYS A 117 4.40 6.80 9.42
CA LYS A 117 3.63 8.05 9.58
C LYS A 117 2.58 7.96 10.69
N MET A 118 1.99 6.78 10.94
CA MET A 118 1.12 6.58 12.11
C MET A 118 1.90 6.72 13.43
N GLU A 119 3.11 6.15 13.49
CA GLU A 119 3.96 6.24 14.69
C GLU A 119 4.42 7.67 14.96
N GLU A 120 4.71 8.46 13.91
CA GLU A 120 4.98 9.90 14.02
C GLU A 120 3.80 10.70 14.60
N LEU A 121 2.56 10.22 14.44
CA LEU A 121 1.37 10.79 15.10
C LEU A 121 1.23 10.35 16.56
N GLY A 122 2.15 9.53 17.07
CA GLY A 122 2.17 9.03 18.44
C GLY A 122 1.24 7.84 18.66
N THR A 123 0.81 7.16 17.60
CA THR A 123 0.00 5.94 17.69
C THR A 123 0.84 4.74 17.26
N PRO A 124 1.13 3.79 18.17
CA PRO A 124 1.81 2.55 17.81
C PRO A 124 0.99 1.74 16.80
N LYS A 125 1.66 1.07 15.86
CA LYS A 125 1.02 0.18 14.87
C LYS A 125 0.09 -0.87 15.51
N SER A 126 0.45 -1.36 16.70
CA SER A 126 -0.34 -2.35 17.45
C SER A 126 -1.70 -1.85 17.94
N LYS A 127 -1.92 -0.52 17.97
CA LYS A 127 -3.21 0.10 18.31
C LYS A 127 -4.17 0.21 17.13
N VAL A 128 -3.73 -0.16 15.93
CA VAL A 128 -4.51 -0.10 14.69
C VAL A 128 -4.57 -1.51 14.10
N PRO A 129 -5.52 -2.37 14.53
CA PRO A 129 -5.60 -3.76 14.06
C PRO A 129 -5.70 -3.88 12.53
N SER A 130 -6.39 -2.95 11.87
CA SER A 130 -6.48 -2.90 10.42
C SER A 130 -5.12 -2.68 9.73
N TYR A 131 -4.14 -2.06 10.40
CA TYR A 131 -2.78 -1.93 9.87
C TYR A 131 -2.07 -3.28 9.82
N GLY A 132 -2.20 -4.09 10.88
CA GLY A 132 -1.66 -5.45 10.90
C GLY A 132 -2.23 -6.29 9.74
N ALA A 133 -3.55 -6.28 9.58
CA ALA A 133 -4.20 -6.98 8.48
C ALA A 133 -3.77 -6.46 7.10
N LEU A 134 -3.63 -5.14 6.94
CA LEU A 134 -3.12 -4.53 5.70
C LEU A 134 -1.69 -4.97 5.41
N MET A 135 -0.82 -4.99 6.42
CA MET A 135 0.56 -5.42 6.29
C MET A 135 0.66 -6.88 5.85
N GLU A 136 -0.09 -7.78 6.49
CA GLU A 136 -0.17 -9.19 6.11
C GLU A 136 -0.57 -9.39 4.64
N ILE A 137 -1.53 -8.59 4.14
CA ILE A 137 -1.97 -8.65 2.75
C ILE A 137 -0.85 -8.27 1.78
N VAL A 138 -0.13 -7.19 2.04
CA VAL A 138 0.93 -6.73 1.13
C VAL A 138 2.19 -7.59 1.22
N GLU A 139 2.48 -8.15 2.40
CA GLU A 139 3.55 -9.14 2.58
C GLU A 139 3.24 -10.43 1.84
N ALA A 140 2.03 -10.97 2.01
CA ALA A 140 1.60 -12.17 1.30
C ALA A 140 1.63 -11.97 -0.22
N ALA A 141 1.19 -10.80 -0.70
CA ALA A 141 1.27 -10.44 -2.11
C ALA A 141 2.72 -10.38 -2.59
N ARG A 142 3.60 -9.66 -1.90
CA ARG A 142 5.02 -9.54 -2.22
C ARG A 142 5.74 -10.90 -2.26
N ASN A 143 5.40 -11.78 -1.32
CA ASN A 143 6.00 -13.11 -1.18
C ASN A 143 5.35 -14.17 -2.07
N SER A 144 4.36 -13.80 -2.88
CA SER A 144 3.75 -14.67 -3.90
C SER A 144 4.24 -14.30 -5.30
N PRO A 145 5.54 -14.43 -5.63
CA PRO A 145 6.00 -14.26 -7.00
C PRO A 145 5.42 -15.40 -7.84
N GLY A 146 4.55 -15.05 -8.80
CA GLY A 146 4.39 -15.88 -9.98
C GLY A 146 3.75 -17.27 -9.86
N LEU A 147 2.90 -17.61 -8.88
CA LEU A 147 2.14 -18.89 -8.86
C LEU A 147 1.26 -19.08 -10.13
#